data_AF-A0A420RMK4-F1
#
_entry.id   AF-A0A420RMK4-F1
#
_cell.length_a   1.000
_cell.length_b   1.000
_cell.length_c   1.000
_cell.angle_alpha   90.00
_cell.angle_beta   90.00
_cell.angle_gamma   90.00
#
_symmetry.space_group_name_H-M   'P 1'
#
loop_
_entity.id
_entity.type
_entity.pdbx_description
1 polymer ?
#
loop_
_entity_poly.entity_id
_entity_poly.type
_entity_poly.pdbx_seq_one_letter_code
_entity_poly.pdbx_strand_id
1 'polypeptide(L)'
;MRSVDSFIRLRRFETMSLHEITQNMKIAKISWLQSPVLGDRKPSKTDTAKRLEIFNEFIYFVFDSLLMPLIRNTFYVTESNTHRYQVFYFRHEVWRQIAEPAMMELRADMFEEVKLDDALQVLRSRKLGFSQVRLLPKGNKLRPIMNLRRRAMTRGPSSKLGRSINTILGPVHSLLKLEKRINPSKLGSTMFSVSDIYTRLKLFKQSLGPEYGKLYFVKADVKAAFDTIPQEAVVNLMKSVPSQSKYTIMKHAEVKPGERAAVADDKTSSKAIRRWHATALSEKENPDFIIRLEQNLAHKKKNTVFVGSALRNTQNVGELMHLLRQHVEYNLVKIGKKYYRQKTGIPQGSVLSSFLCNYFYADLEVKHLDFLRSPDCLLLRLIDDFLLITLDQEKAIKFVNAMHVGFPEYGVAVNPTKTMVNFDMLYDGEPLQKSNHEKGFPYCGTTINCKTLDITKDRDRDANIDVSASLTVDFGRTPGQNFQRKVLNAFKIQSHLMFYDTSHNANRTVLNSLRSTFVETASKMYAYLRCLGKTQQPSSEMILRTIAKVIDVAFLLLTSKSRVMRYPQYICDVRKSQVALNACLAFEKVLAAKQSNYQPVVKWLRNEADRLASGQKYELLRVS
;
A
#
# COMPACT_ATOMS: atom_id res chain seq x y z
N MET A 1 15.09 -18.58 -25.73
CA MET A 1 13.94 -17.71 -26.05
C MET A 1 12.77 -17.79 -25.08
N ARG A 2 12.21 -18.96 -24.72
CA ARG A 2 11.08 -19.04 -23.76
C ARG A 2 11.34 -18.36 -22.41
N SER A 3 12.53 -18.54 -21.83
CA SER A 3 12.91 -17.89 -20.57
C SER A 3 13.07 -16.36 -20.70
N VAL A 4 13.45 -15.88 -21.89
CA VAL A 4 13.54 -14.43 -22.20
C VAL A 4 12.15 -13.82 -22.29
N ASP A 5 11.21 -14.46 -23.01
CA ASP A 5 9.81 -14.03 -23.05
C ASP A 5 9.18 -14.03 -21.65
N SER A 6 9.45 -15.08 -20.86
CA SER A 6 9.00 -15.15 -19.46
C SER A 6 9.57 -14.02 -18.60
N PHE A 7 10.85 -13.67 -18.78
CA PHE A 7 11.51 -12.57 -18.06
C PHE A 7 10.89 -11.21 -18.37
N ILE A 8 10.60 -10.93 -19.64
CA ILE A 8 10.00 -9.66 -20.07
C ILE A 8 8.56 -9.51 -19.55
N ARG A 9 7.85 -10.64 -19.40
CA ARG A 9 6.48 -10.68 -18.85
C ARG A 9 6.41 -10.66 -17.33
N LEU A 10 7.54 -10.68 -16.62
CA LEU A 10 7.54 -10.60 -15.16
C LEU A 10 6.90 -9.29 -14.69
N ARG A 11 6.11 -9.42 -13.64
CA ARG A 11 5.52 -8.28 -12.93
C ARG A 11 6.55 -7.67 -11.99
N ARG A 12 6.27 -6.44 -11.58
CA ARG A 12 7.09 -5.74 -10.59
C ARG A 12 7.19 -6.58 -9.31
N PHE A 13 8.42 -6.70 -8.80
CA PHE A 13 8.79 -7.49 -7.61
C PHE A 13 8.80 -9.01 -7.80
N GLU A 14 8.55 -9.50 -9.00
CA GLU A 14 8.86 -10.90 -9.32
C GLU A 14 10.35 -11.05 -9.62
N THR A 15 10.84 -12.25 -9.38
CA THR A 15 12.23 -12.63 -9.58
C THR A 15 12.27 -13.94 -10.32
N MET A 16 13.24 -14.09 -11.21
CA MET A 16 13.54 -15.35 -11.89
C MET A 16 14.89 -15.85 -11.42
N SER A 17 14.98 -17.14 -11.10
CA SER A 17 16.24 -17.75 -10.65
C SER A 17 16.95 -18.46 -11.80
N LEU A 18 18.29 -18.55 -11.72
CA LEU A 18 19.08 -19.32 -12.69
C LEU A 18 18.63 -20.79 -12.76
N HIS A 19 18.22 -21.35 -11.61
CA HIS A 19 17.68 -22.70 -11.54
C HIS A 19 16.45 -22.88 -12.42
N GLU A 20 15.49 -21.95 -12.38
CA GLU A 20 14.29 -22.01 -13.24
C GLU A 20 14.63 -21.96 -14.73
N ILE A 21 15.65 -21.16 -15.09
CA ILE A 21 16.07 -21.01 -16.49
C ILE A 21 16.71 -22.31 -17.00
N THR A 22 17.55 -22.95 -16.18
CA THR A 22 18.37 -24.10 -16.62
C THR A 22 17.70 -25.46 -16.42
N GLN A 23 16.61 -25.56 -15.64
CA GLN A 23 16.00 -26.84 -15.26
C GLN A 23 15.50 -27.71 -16.42
N ASN A 24 15.12 -27.11 -17.55
CA ASN A 24 14.67 -27.83 -18.74
C ASN A 24 15.75 -27.96 -19.83
N MET A 25 17.02 -27.67 -19.50
CA MET A 25 18.14 -27.71 -20.45
C MET A 25 19.02 -28.93 -20.21
N LYS A 26 19.32 -29.67 -21.29
CA LYS A 26 20.21 -30.84 -21.23
C LYS A 26 21.66 -30.40 -21.42
N ILE A 27 22.36 -30.17 -20.31
CA ILE A 27 23.75 -29.68 -20.29
C ILE A 27 24.69 -30.61 -21.08
N ALA A 28 24.47 -31.93 -21.00
CA ALA A 28 25.26 -32.91 -21.74
C ALA A 28 25.22 -32.73 -23.28
N LYS A 29 24.18 -32.07 -23.81
CA LYS A 29 24.03 -31.79 -25.24
C LYS A 29 24.72 -30.50 -25.70
N ILE A 30 25.35 -29.76 -24.79
CA ILE A 30 25.99 -28.48 -25.10
C ILE A 30 27.46 -28.74 -25.44
N SER A 31 27.80 -28.62 -26.72
CA SER A 31 29.12 -28.98 -27.26
C SER A 31 30.28 -28.23 -26.61
N TRP A 32 30.17 -26.91 -26.41
CA TRP A 32 31.26 -26.10 -25.83
C TRP A 32 31.51 -26.36 -24.33
N LEU A 33 30.61 -27.09 -23.65
CA LEU A 33 30.79 -27.55 -22.27
C LEU A 33 31.38 -28.97 -22.21
N GLN A 34 31.58 -29.64 -23.35
CA GLN A 34 32.20 -30.95 -23.39
C GLN A 34 33.72 -30.81 -23.32
N SER A 35 34.35 -31.65 -22.50
CA SER A 35 35.81 -31.69 -22.44
C SER A 35 36.36 -32.28 -23.74
N PRO A 36 37.32 -31.60 -24.42
CA PRO A 36 37.96 -32.12 -25.63
C PRO A 36 38.66 -33.47 -25.40
N VAL A 37 39.08 -33.74 -24.16
CA VAL A 37 39.90 -34.90 -23.78
C VAL A 37 39.06 -36.14 -23.47
N LEU A 38 37.81 -35.97 -22.99
CA LEU A 38 36.95 -37.07 -22.54
C LEU A 38 35.97 -37.58 -23.60
N GLY A 39 35.83 -36.88 -24.73
CA GLY A 39 34.92 -37.26 -25.82
C GLY A 39 33.49 -37.53 -25.35
N ASP A 40 32.86 -38.59 -25.87
CA ASP A 40 31.48 -39.00 -25.58
C ASP A 40 31.30 -39.82 -24.27
N ARG A 41 32.34 -39.89 -23.42
CA ARG A 41 32.24 -40.61 -22.15
C ARG A 41 31.27 -39.93 -21.18
N LYS A 42 30.51 -40.73 -20.43
CA LYS A 42 29.59 -40.21 -19.40
C LYS A 42 30.38 -39.37 -18.39
N PRO A 43 30.02 -38.09 -18.18
CA PRO A 43 30.75 -37.21 -17.26
C PRO A 43 30.60 -37.70 -15.82
N SER A 44 31.65 -37.51 -15.02
CA SER A 44 31.58 -37.75 -13.57
C SER A 44 30.62 -36.74 -12.91
N LYS A 45 30.21 -36.99 -11.66
CA LYS A 45 29.36 -36.05 -10.92
C LYS A 45 30.01 -34.68 -10.74
N THR A 46 31.33 -34.65 -10.50
CA THR A 46 32.11 -33.42 -10.33
C THR A 46 32.22 -32.64 -11.63
N ASP A 47 32.50 -33.31 -12.74
CA ASP A 47 32.52 -32.68 -14.08
C ASP A 47 31.14 -32.14 -14.45
N THR A 48 30.08 -32.91 -14.23
CA THR A 48 28.69 -32.46 -14.46
C THR A 48 28.34 -31.22 -13.63
N ALA A 49 28.76 -31.18 -12.36
CA ALA A 49 28.53 -30.03 -11.49
C ALA A 49 29.28 -28.79 -11.98
N LYS A 50 30.55 -28.94 -12.39
CA LYS A 50 31.35 -27.81 -12.89
C LYS A 50 30.83 -27.29 -14.23
N ARG A 51 30.40 -28.18 -15.14
CA ARG A 51 29.74 -27.79 -16.40
C ARG A 51 28.45 -27.00 -16.13
N LEU A 52 27.66 -27.40 -15.15
CA LEU A 52 26.46 -26.65 -14.73
C LEU A 52 26.81 -25.29 -14.13
N GLU A 53 27.87 -25.20 -13.33
CA GLU A 53 28.36 -23.92 -12.78
C GLU A 53 28.74 -22.94 -13.90
N ILE A 54 29.61 -23.36 -14.82
CA ILE A 54 30.03 -22.56 -15.98
C ILE A 54 28.82 -22.14 -16.82
N PHE A 55 27.89 -23.06 -17.05
CA PHE A 55 26.66 -22.75 -17.80
C PHE A 55 25.79 -21.72 -17.08
N ASN A 56 25.66 -21.82 -15.75
CA ASN A 56 24.91 -20.84 -14.96
C ASN A 56 25.57 -19.45 -15.01
N GLU A 57 26.89 -19.36 -14.97
CA GLU A 57 27.62 -18.10 -15.14
C GLU A 57 27.37 -17.49 -16.51
N PHE A 58 27.43 -18.30 -17.58
CA PHE A 58 27.11 -17.86 -18.92
C PHE A 58 25.66 -17.36 -19.04
N ILE A 59 24.68 -18.09 -18.51
CA ILE A 59 23.28 -17.67 -18.51
C ILE A 59 23.08 -16.39 -17.68
N TYR A 60 23.75 -16.27 -16.54
CA TYR A 60 23.73 -15.05 -15.75
C TYR A 60 24.23 -13.86 -16.57
N PHE A 61 25.38 -14.00 -17.25
CA PHE A 61 25.92 -12.99 -18.15
C PHE A 61 24.92 -12.60 -19.26
N VAL A 62 24.27 -13.59 -19.90
CA VAL A 62 23.27 -13.34 -20.95
C VAL A 62 22.10 -12.50 -20.43
N PHE A 63 21.61 -12.76 -19.21
CA PHE A 63 20.48 -11.99 -18.66
C PHE A 63 20.91 -10.64 -18.10
N ASP A 64 21.92 -10.62 -17.23
CA ASP A 64 22.36 -9.44 -16.48
C ASP A 64 23.14 -8.44 -17.33
N SER A 65 24.02 -8.94 -18.21
CA SER A 65 24.96 -8.10 -18.97
C SER A 65 24.60 -7.89 -20.43
N LEU A 66 23.72 -8.72 -21.01
CA LEU A 66 23.23 -8.54 -22.38
C LEU A 66 21.75 -8.12 -22.43
N LEU A 67 20.84 -8.96 -21.93
CA LEU A 67 19.40 -8.73 -22.04
C LEU A 67 18.92 -7.49 -21.26
N MET A 68 19.30 -7.36 -19.98
CA MET A 68 18.90 -6.21 -19.17
C MET A 68 19.42 -4.87 -19.72
N PRO A 69 20.70 -4.75 -20.13
CA PRO A 69 21.19 -3.54 -20.78
C PRO A 69 20.53 -3.26 -22.12
N LEU A 70 20.27 -4.29 -22.93
CA LEU A 70 19.53 -4.14 -24.19
C LEU A 70 18.15 -3.53 -23.94
N ILE A 71 17.34 -4.14 -23.07
CA ILE A 71 16.01 -3.63 -22.72
C ILE A 71 16.10 -2.20 -22.18
N ARG A 72 17.08 -1.91 -21.32
CA ARG A 72 17.27 -0.58 -20.72
C ARG A 72 17.63 0.48 -21.77
N ASN A 73 18.42 0.12 -22.78
CA ASN A 73 18.86 1.03 -23.82
C ASN A 73 17.80 1.24 -24.92
N THR A 74 16.88 0.28 -25.12
CA THR A 74 15.83 0.39 -26.14
C THR A 74 14.49 0.89 -25.58
N PHE A 75 14.17 0.54 -24.33
CA PHE A 75 12.88 0.84 -23.71
C PHE A 75 13.00 1.56 -22.37
N TYR A 76 12.08 2.48 -22.14
CA TYR A 76 11.76 3.00 -20.82
C TYR A 76 10.75 2.06 -20.14
N VAL A 77 11.17 1.44 -19.04
CA VAL A 77 10.40 0.43 -18.30
C VAL A 77 9.76 1.07 -17.06
N THR A 78 8.43 1.06 -16.97
CA THR A 78 7.70 1.67 -15.85
C THR A 78 6.39 0.96 -15.54
N GLU A 79 5.92 1.12 -14.31
CA GLU A 79 4.56 0.77 -13.89
C GLU A 79 3.57 1.92 -14.12
N SER A 80 2.28 1.60 -14.04
CA SER A 80 1.18 2.58 -13.98
C SER A 80 0.52 2.55 -12.61
N ASN A 81 -0.01 3.70 -12.16
CA ASN A 81 -0.72 3.78 -10.88
C ASN A 81 -2.02 2.96 -10.85
N THR A 82 -2.63 2.68 -12.01
CA THR A 82 -3.90 1.96 -12.11
C THR A 82 -3.72 0.45 -12.29
N HIS A 83 -2.62 0.01 -12.89
CA HIS A 83 -2.40 -1.40 -13.29
C HIS A 83 -1.54 -2.20 -12.30
N ARG A 84 -1.46 -1.75 -11.04
CA ARG A 84 -0.80 -2.44 -9.91
C ARG A 84 0.65 -2.85 -10.19
N TYR A 85 0.92 -4.14 -10.40
CA TYR A 85 2.28 -4.67 -10.59
C TYR A 85 2.63 -4.90 -12.08
N GLN A 86 1.74 -4.57 -13.00
CA GLN A 86 2.03 -4.66 -14.43
C GLN A 86 3.14 -3.69 -14.83
N VAL A 87 4.03 -4.19 -15.68
CA VAL A 87 5.17 -3.46 -16.22
C VAL A 87 4.89 -3.11 -17.68
N PHE A 88 5.15 -1.86 -18.05
CA PHE A 88 5.00 -1.35 -19.40
C PHE A 88 6.37 -0.97 -19.98
N TYR A 89 6.52 -1.18 -21.28
CA TYR A 89 7.73 -0.91 -22.05
C TYR A 89 7.40 0.15 -23.10
N PHE A 90 7.95 1.35 -22.95
CA PHE A 90 7.82 2.42 -23.94
C PHE A 90 9.12 2.55 -24.72
N ARG A 91 9.07 2.72 -26.03
CA ARG A 91 10.28 3.14 -26.78
C ARG A 91 10.74 4.50 -26.23
N HIS A 92 12.05 4.72 -26.12
CA HIS A 92 12.59 5.96 -25.55
C HIS A 92 12.11 7.20 -26.30
N GLU A 93 11.99 7.15 -27.62
CA GLU A 93 11.45 8.25 -28.44
C GLU A 93 10.01 8.61 -28.07
N VAL A 94 9.15 7.60 -27.90
CA VAL A 94 7.74 7.76 -27.55
C VAL A 94 7.62 8.27 -26.12
N TRP A 95 8.38 7.68 -25.19
CA TRP A 95 8.39 8.14 -23.81
C TRP A 95 8.84 9.60 -23.71
N ARG A 96 9.85 10.00 -24.48
CA ARG A 96 10.32 11.38 -24.54
C ARG A 96 9.23 12.33 -25.03
N GLN A 97 8.53 11.99 -26.12
CA GLN A 97 7.41 12.79 -26.64
C GLN A 97 6.28 12.99 -25.62
N ILE A 98 6.00 11.97 -24.79
CA ILE A 98 4.97 12.07 -23.74
C ILE A 98 5.49 12.84 -22.52
N ALA A 99 6.76 12.61 -22.14
CA ALA A 99 7.34 13.15 -20.92
C ALA A 99 7.77 14.62 -21.06
N GLU A 100 8.25 15.05 -22.22
CA GLU A 100 8.75 16.41 -22.43
C GLU A 100 7.69 17.50 -22.18
N PRO A 101 6.47 17.42 -22.76
CA PRO A 101 5.42 18.41 -22.48
C PRO A 101 5.07 18.49 -20.99
N ALA A 102 4.89 17.34 -20.34
CA ALA A 102 4.61 17.30 -18.90
C ALA A 102 5.78 17.87 -18.07
N MET A 103 7.02 17.63 -18.47
CA MET A 103 8.19 18.21 -17.80
C MET A 103 8.32 19.72 -18.04
N MET A 104 7.89 20.24 -19.19
CA MET A 104 7.86 21.67 -19.46
C MET A 104 6.84 22.40 -18.59
N GLU A 105 5.61 21.87 -18.51
CA GLU A 105 4.55 22.37 -17.61
C GLU A 105 5.05 22.41 -16.15
N LEU A 106 5.63 21.29 -15.68
CA LEU A 106 6.21 21.23 -14.32
C LEU A 106 7.33 22.24 -14.09
N ARG A 107 8.17 22.50 -15.10
CA ARG A 107 9.26 23.48 -15.00
C ARG A 107 8.73 24.91 -14.93
N ALA A 108 7.66 25.23 -15.65
CA ALA A 108 7.05 26.55 -15.64
C ALA A 108 6.33 26.82 -14.30
N ASP A 109 5.55 25.85 -13.84
CA ASP A 109 4.59 26.07 -12.74
C ASP A 109 5.20 25.81 -11.35
N MET A 110 5.98 24.73 -11.20
CA MET A 110 6.43 24.26 -9.89
C MET A 110 7.90 24.52 -9.58
N PHE A 111 8.71 24.74 -10.61
CA PHE A 111 10.15 24.85 -10.47
C PHE A 111 10.68 26.21 -10.91
N GLU A 112 11.85 26.56 -10.41
CA GLU A 112 12.69 27.63 -10.92
C GLU A 112 14.10 27.09 -11.15
N GLU A 113 14.74 27.48 -12.26
CA GLU A 113 16.10 27.04 -12.56
C GLU A 113 17.10 27.74 -11.66
N VAL A 114 18.04 26.97 -11.10
CA VAL A 114 19.11 27.48 -10.23
C VAL A 114 20.44 27.29 -10.95
N LYS A 115 21.29 28.31 -10.96
CA LYS A 115 22.63 28.23 -11.54
C LYS A 115 23.44 27.12 -10.84
N LEU A 116 24.35 26.51 -11.58
CA LEU A 116 25.10 25.37 -11.09
C LEU A 116 25.91 25.73 -9.83
N ASP A 117 26.60 26.87 -9.84
CA ASP A 117 27.45 27.30 -8.72
C ASP A 117 26.63 27.56 -7.46
N ASP A 118 25.51 28.27 -7.59
CA ASP A 118 24.56 28.52 -6.48
C ASP A 118 24.01 27.21 -5.92
N ALA A 119 23.60 26.28 -6.79
CA ALA A 119 23.11 24.96 -6.37
C ALA A 119 24.19 24.17 -5.63
N LEU A 120 25.45 24.23 -6.09
CA LEU A 120 26.58 23.57 -5.43
C LEU A 120 26.91 24.23 -4.09
N GLN A 121 26.82 25.55 -3.97
CA GLN A 121 26.98 26.28 -2.71
C GLN A 121 25.91 25.87 -1.70
N VAL A 122 24.65 25.81 -2.10
CA VAL A 122 23.53 25.33 -1.26
C VAL A 122 23.75 23.87 -0.83
N LEU A 123 24.23 23.01 -1.72
CA LEU A 123 24.52 21.60 -1.39
C LEU A 123 25.70 21.44 -0.42
N ARG A 124 26.65 22.40 -0.40
CA ARG A 124 27.77 22.41 0.56
C ARG A 124 27.35 22.96 1.91
N SER A 125 26.43 23.93 1.95
CA SER A 125 26.03 24.62 3.19
C SER A 125 25.10 23.80 4.08
N ARG A 126 24.49 22.71 3.57
CA ARG A 126 23.50 21.92 4.31
C ARG A 126 23.66 20.42 4.15
N LYS A 127 23.03 19.67 5.06
CA LYS A 127 23.00 18.19 5.03
C LYS A 127 22.07 17.63 3.95
N LEU A 128 21.03 18.38 3.57
CA LEU A 128 20.05 17.99 2.56
C LEU A 128 20.65 18.02 1.15
N GLY A 129 20.63 16.87 0.48
CA GLY A 129 21.03 16.75 -0.92
C GLY A 129 19.98 17.28 -1.90
N PHE A 130 19.99 16.73 -3.12
CA PHE A 130 18.99 16.96 -4.15
C PHE A 130 18.17 15.69 -4.41
N SER A 131 16.96 15.87 -4.93
CA SER A 131 16.09 14.79 -5.38
C SER A 131 16.06 14.71 -6.91
N GLN A 132 15.43 13.65 -7.45
CA GLN A 132 15.21 13.50 -8.88
C GLN A 132 13.73 13.25 -9.15
N VAL A 133 13.21 13.81 -10.24
CA VAL A 133 11.85 13.59 -10.70
C VAL A 133 11.74 12.23 -11.38
N ARG A 134 10.70 11.49 -11.02
CA ARG A 134 10.22 10.30 -11.71
C ARG A 134 8.79 10.53 -12.15
N LEU A 135 8.50 10.38 -13.43
CA LEU A 135 7.14 10.46 -13.96
C LEU A 135 6.51 9.07 -13.97
N LEU A 136 5.27 8.97 -13.49
CA LEU A 136 4.46 7.75 -13.54
C LEU A 136 3.17 7.98 -14.33
N PRO A 137 2.81 7.09 -15.27
CA PRO A 137 1.50 7.09 -15.91
C PRO A 137 0.34 7.00 -14.91
N LYS A 138 -0.66 7.88 -15.08
CA LYS A 138 -1.92 7.92 -14.32
C LYS A 138 -3.07 8.25 -15.28
N GLY A 139 -3.64 7.23 -15.91
CA GLY A 139 -4.61 7.43 -16.99
C GLY A 139 -3.98 8.24 -18.12
N ASN A 140 -4.63 9.34 -18.52
CA ASN A 140 -4.16 10.22 -19.59
C ASN A 140 -3.15 11.29 -19.14
N LYS A 141 -2.71 11.26 -17.87
CA LYS A 141 -1.78 12.24 -17.30
C LYS A 141 -0.55 11.56 -16.72
N LEU A 142 0.54 12.32 -16.58
CA LEU A 142 1.73 11.89 -15.85
C LEU A 142 1.70 12.46 -14.42
N ARG A 143 2.04 11.63 -13.44
CA ARG A 143 2.22 12.04 -12.04
C ARG A 143 3.72 12.17 -11.74
N PRO A 144 4.22 13.36 -11.36
CA PRO A 144 5.58 13.52 -10.88
C PRO A 144 5.73 12.98 -9.45
N ILE A 145 6.84 12.30 -9.19
CA ILE A 145 7.26 11.84 -7.86
C ILE A 145 8.74 12.18 -7.66
N MET A 146 9.08 12.77 -6.53
CA MET A 146 10.46 13.06 -6.17
C MET A 146 11.08 11.87 -5.43
N ASN A 147 12.16 11.33 -5.97
CA ASN A 147 12.87 10.22 -5.33
C ASN A 147 13.79 10.70 -4.21
N LEU A 148 13.21 10.89 -3.02
CA LEU A 148 13.89 11.33 -1.80
C LEU A 148 14.51 10.17 -1.00
N ARG A 149 14.37 8.93 -1.48
CA ARG A 149 15.01 7.73 -0.91
C ARG A 149 16.36 7.42 -1.55
N ARG A 150 16.63 7.92 -2.76
CA ARG A 150 17.92 7.75 -3.43
C ARG A 150 19.03 8.32 -2.54
N ARG A 151 20.12 7.57 -2.42
CA ARG A 151 21.34 8.00 -1.72
C ARG A 151 22.31 8.52 -2.77
N ALA A 152 22.75 9.76 -2.63
CA ALA A 152 23.83 10.29 -3.45
C ALA A 152 25.16 9.73 -2.93
N MET A 153 26.13 9.56 -3.82
CA MET A 153 27.50 9.27 -3.40
C MET A 153 28.07 10.51 -2.71
N THR A 154 28.68 10.32 -1.55
CA THR A 154 29.39 11.43 -0.88
C THR A 154 30.64 11.79 -1.68
N ARG A 155 30.88 13.09 -1.88
CA ARG A 155 32.12 13.60 -2.46
C ARG A 155 33.21 13.49 -1.39
N GLY A 156 34.04 12.45 -1.47
CA GLY A 156 35.16 12.19 -0.56
C GLY A 156 36.03 11.04 -1.07
N PRO A 157 37.21 10.79 -0.48
CA PRO A 157 38.18 9.81 -0.96
C PRO A 157 37.68 8.36 -0.93
N SER A 158 36.61 8.08 -0.16
CA SER A 158 35.88 6.82 -0.25
C SER A 158 34.49 7.05 -0.86
N SER A 159 34.20 6.32 -1.95
CA SER A 159 32.90 6.28 -2.63
C SER A 159 31.84 5.58 -1.76
N LYS A 160 31.50 6.15 -0.60
CA LYS A 160 30.43 5.67 0.28
C LYS A 160 29.10 6.32 -0.10
N LEU A 161 28.01 5.58 0.07
CA LEU A 161 26.65 6.13 -0.12
C LEU A 161 26.27 6.99 1.09
N GLY A 162 25.89 8.24 0.83
CA GLY A 162 25.38 9.14 1.86
C GLY A 162 24.01 8.74 2.41
N ARG A 163 23.49 9.54 3.34
CA ARG A 163 22.11 9.39 3.84
C ARG A 163 21.13 9.93 2.81
N SER A 164 19.97 9.29 2.68
CA SER A 164 18.89 9.84 1.86
C SER A 164 18.21 11.01 2.56
N ILE A 165 17.57 11.91 1.81
CA ILE A 165 16.83 13.05 2.37
C ILE A 165 15.78 12.57 3.38
N ASN A 166 15.02 11.52 3.04
CA ASN A 166 14.04 10.93 3.97
C ASN A 166 14.67 10.39 5.27
N THR A 167 15.94 9.96 5.24
CA THR A 167 16.66 9.54 6.47
C THR A 167 17.15 10.73 7.28
N ILE A 168 17.46 11.86 6.63
CA ILE A 168 17.86 13.11 7.29
C ILE A 168 16.65 13.77 7.95
N LEU A 169 15.47 13.72 7.31
CA LEU A 169 14.20 14.22 7.84
C LEU A 169 13.57 13.32 8.93
N GLY A 170 14.21 12.19 9.24
CA GLY A 170 13.74 11.25 10.26
C GLY A 170 13.39 11.89 11.61
N PRO A 171 14.22 12.78 12.17
CA PRO A 171 13.92 13.52 13.40
C PRO A 171 12.61 14.32 13.35
N VAL A 172 12.42 15.12 12.30
CA VAL A 172 11.19 15.91 12.10
C VAL A 172 9.98 14.99 11.96
N HIS A 173 10.11 13.89 11.20
CA HIS A 173 9.04 12.90 11.09
C HIS A 173 8.69 12.25 12.45
N SER A 174 9.71 11.96 13.28
CA SER A 174 9.50 11.43 14.63
C SER A 174 8.82 12.44 15.55
N LEU A 175 9.17 13.74 15.46
CA LEU A 175 8.49 14.84 16.16
C LEU A 175 7.01 14.91 15.77
N LEU A 176 6.69 14.98 14.48
CA LEU A 176 5.30 15.11 14.02
C LEU A 176 4.46 13.88 14.39
N LYS A 177 5.08 12.71 14.41
CA LYS A 177 4.43 11.48 14.89
C LYS A 177 4.12 11.53 16.40
N LEU A 178 4.96 12.18 17.19
CA LEU A 178 4.71 12.42 18.61
C LEU A 178 3.60 13.45 18.82
N GLU A 179 3.67 14.58 18.13
CA GLU A 179 2.64 15.64 18.22
C GLU A 179 1.25 15.13 17.83
N LYS A 180 1.17 14.30 16.79
CA LYS A 180 -0.08 13.60 16.45
C LYS A 180 -0.70 12.84 17.63
N ARG A 181 0.14 12.23 18.49
CA ARG A 181 -0.32 11.43 19.62
C ARG A 181 -0.71 12.32 20.80
N ILE A 182 0.03 13.40 21.05
CA ILE A 182 -0.21 14.32 22.17
C ILE A 182 -1.43 15.19 21.87
N ASN A 183 -1.52 15.75 20.66
CA ASN A 183 -2.51 16.74 20.27
C ASN A 183 -3.28 16.30 19.01
N PRO A 184 -4.09 15.22 19.07
CA PRO A 184 -4.83 14.72 17.90
C PRO A 184 -5.87 15.72 17.38
N SER A 185 -6.38 16.62 18.23
CA SER A 185 -7.37 17.65 17.85
C SER A 185 -6.83 18.64 16.81
N LYS A 186 -5.52 18.94 16.81
CA LYS A 186 -4.88 19.82 15.81
C LYS A 186 -4.92 19.25 14.38
N LEU A 187 -5.26 17.97 14.21
CA LEU A 187 -5.38 17.32 12.90
C LEU A 187 -6.82 17.25 12.40
N GLY A 188 -7.79 17.76 13.17
CA GLY A 188 -9.20 17.85 12.78
C GLY A 188 -9.75 16.54 12.21
N SER A 189 -10.35 16.65 11.04
CA SER A 189 -11.00 15.56 10.32
C SER A 189 -10.02 14.65 9.55
N THR A 190 -8.71 14.79 9.73
CA THR A 190 -7.70 13.95 9.09
C THR A 190 -7.81 12.47 9.45
N MET A 191 -7.70 11.63 8.43
CA MET A 191 -7.42 10.21 8.48
C MET A 191 -6.01 9.94 7.96
N PHE A 192 -5.26 9.07 8.64
CA PHE A 192 -3.93 8.64 8.19
C PHE A 192 -3.98 7.27 7.51
N SER A 193 -5.11 6.59 7.65
CA SER A 193 -5.37 5.29 7.04
C SER A 193 -6.84 5.16 6.71
N VAL A 194 -7.16 4.38 5.68
CA VAL A 194 -8.54 4.03 5.33
C VAL A 194 -9.24 3.34 6.51
N SER A 195 -8.50 2.67 7.40
CA SER A 195 -9.05 2.05 8.60
C SER A 195 -9.65 3.05 9.60
N ASP A 196 -9.27 4.32 9.56
CA ASP A 196 -9.78 5.35 10.48
C ASP A 196 -11.26 5.69 10.18
N ILE A 197 -11.74 5.41 8.94
CA ILE A 197 -13.16 5.55 8.56
C ILE A 197 -14.04 4.80 9.54
N TYR A 198 -13.68 3.54 9.82
CA TYR A 198 -14.49 2.65 10.64
C TYR A 198 -14.70 3.17 12.05
N THR A 199 -13.64 3.60 12.73
CA THR A 199 -13.75 4.07 14.11
C THR A 199 -14.61 5.33 14.18
N ARG A 200 -14.43 6.27 13.26
CA ARG A 200 -15.19 7.53 13.24
C ARG A 200 -16.64 7.33 12.84
N LEU A 201 -16.90 6.52 11.82
CA LEU A 201 -18.26 6.23 11.37
C LEU A 201 -19.03 5.43 12.42
N LYS A 202 -18.36 4.54 13.16
CA LYS A 202 -18.98 3.80 14.26
C LYS A 202 -19.41 4.73 15.38
N LEU A 203 -18.55 5.67 15.79
CA LEU A 203 -18.90 6.66 16.82
C LEU A 203 -20.04 7.57 16.36
N PHE A 204 -20.01 8.03 15.10
CA PHE A 204 -21.09 8.84 14.53
C PHE A 204 -22.42 8.08 14.46
N LYS A 205 -22.41 6.82 14.00
CA LYS A 205 -23.62 5.97 14.00
C LYS A 205 -24.18 5.79 15.42
N GLN A 206 -23.32 5.70 16.43
CA GLN A 206 -23.74 5.60 17.83
C GLN A 206 -24.35 6.91 18.36
N SER A 207 -23.84 8.07 17.96
CA SER A 207 -24.39 9.36 18.38
C SER A 207 -25.73 9.71 17.73
N LEU A 208 -26.04 9.12 16.58
CA LEU A 208 -27.28 9.35 15.83
C LEU A 208 -28.51 8.63 16.42
N GLY A 209 -28.33 7.64 17.30
CA GLY A 209 -29.42 6.82 17.82
C GLY A 209 -29.90 5.72 16.84
N PRO A 210 -30.94 4.93 17.21
CA PRO A 210 -31.44 3.82 16.40
C PRO A 210 -32.23 4.27 15.16
N GLU A 211 -32.94 5.39 15.26
CA GLU A 211 -33.67 6.00 14.15
C GLU A 211 -33.09 7.38 13.89
N TYR A 212 -32.29 7.47 12.84
CA TYR A 212 -31.81 8.75 12.31
C TYR A 212 -32.46 9.02 10.96
N GLY A 213 -32.71 10.30 10.69
CA GLY A 213 -33.32 10.76 9.46
C GLY A 213 -32.44 10.52 8.22
N LYS A 214 -32.84 11.15 7.11
CA LYS A 214 -32.09 11.06 5.86
C LYS A 214 -30.68 11.65 6.03
N LEU A 215 -29.66 10.90 5.60
CA LEU A 215 -28.28 11.36 5.58
C LEU A 215 -27.91 11.91 4.20
N TYR A 216 -27.23 13.04 4.19
CA TYR A 216 -26.68 13.70 3.03
C TYR A 216 -25.17 13.48 2.98
N PHE A 217 -24.71 12.91 1.86
CA PHE A 217 -23.32 12.59 1.62
C PHE A 217 -22.77 13.52 0.55
N VAL A 218 -21.58 14.05 0.80
CA VAL A 218 -20.82 14.83 -0.18
C VAL A 218 -19.39 14.35 -0.19
N LYS A 219 -18.86 14.08 -1.37
CA LYS A 219 -17.43 13.85 -1.60
C LYS A 219 -16.86 14.93 -2.49
N ALA A 220 -15.72 15.47 -2.10
CA ALA A 220 -14.95 16.45 -2.86
C ALA A 220 -13.47 16.00 -2.98
N ASP A 221 -12.92 16.09 -4.18
CA ASP A 221 -11.52 15.75 -4.51
C ASP A 221 -10.75 17.05 -4.78
N VAL A 222 -9.80 17.38 -3.91
CA VAL A 222 -8.94 18.57 -4.11
C VAL A 222 -7.90 18.27 -5.18
N LYS A 223 -7.85 19.13 -6.20
CA LYS A 223 -6.92 19.00 -7.32
C LYS A 223 -5.48 19.25 -6.85
N ALA A 224 -4.62 18.27 -7.09
CA ALA A 224 -3.17 18.40 -6.94
C ALA A 224 -2.73 18.95 -5.57
N ALA A 225 -3.35 18.50 -4.48
CA ALA A 225 -3.19 19.06 -3.14
C ALA A 225 -1.73 19.25 -2.68
N PHE A 226 -0.79 18.36 -3.03
CA PHE A 226 0.60 18.58 -2.65
C PHE A 226 1.28 19.67 -3.48
N ASP A 227 0.89 19.83 -4.72
CA ASP A 227 1.57 20.69 -5.70
C ASP A 227 1.10 22.15 -5.58
N THR A 228 -0.09 22.38 -4.99
CA THR A 228 -0.70 23.72 -4.84
C THR A 228 -0.47 24.37 -3.48
N ILE A 229 -0.02 23.63 -2.46
CA ILE A 229 0.18 24.19 -1.10
C ILE A 229 1.19 25.34 -1.13
N PRO A 230 0.82 26.54 -0.63
CA PRO A 230 1.76 27.64 -0.46
C PRO A 230 2.82 27.32 0.60
N GLN A 231 4.10 27.39 0.20
CA GLN A 231 5.22 26.96 1.04
C GLN A 231 5.38 27.80 2.30
N GLU A 232 5.26 29.12 2.17
CA GLU A 232 5.38 30.04 3.31
C GLU A 232 4.26 29.82 4.34
N ALA A 233 3.03 29.70 3.87
CA ALA A 233 1.87 29.47 4.74
C ALA A 233 2.02 28.16 5.53
N VAL A 234 2.45 27.07 4.88
CA VAL A 234 2.65 25.80 5.60
C VAL A 234 3.82 25.90 6.57
N VAL A 235 4.94 26.53 6.22
CA VAL A 235 6.07 26.72 7.14
C VAL A 235 5.66 27.54 8.36
N ASN A 236 4.87 28.59 8.17
CA ASN A 236 4.35 29.42 9.25
C ASN A 236 3.41 28.64 10.16
N LEU A 237 2.47 27.86 9.60
CA LEU A 237 1.60 26.98 10.38
C LEU A 237 2.41 25.97 11.19
N MET A 238 3.42 25.35 10.60
CA MET A 238 4.21 24.32 11.27
C MET A 238 4.98 24.85 12.49
N LYS A 239 5.17 26.16 12.65
CA LYS A 239 5.78 26.76 13.86
C LYS A 239 4.90 26.58 15.10
N SER A 240 3.58 26.49 14.97
CA SER A 240 2.64 26.32 16.10
C SER A 240 2.38 24.86 16.48
N VAL A 241 2.92 23.91 15.72
CA VAL A 241 2.66 22.47 15.93
C VAL A 241 3.42 21.93 17.14
N PRO A 242 4.74 22.14 17.30
CA PRO A 242 5.50 21.61 18.43
C PRO A 242 4.95 22.08 19.78
N SER A 243 4.77 21.15 20.72
CA SER A 243 4.33 21.44 22.09
C SER A 243 5.47 21.52 23.10
N GLN A 244 6.67 21.09 22.73
CA GLN A 244 7.86 21.00 23.59
C GLN A 244 9.01 21.80 22.99
N SER A 245 9.95 22.25 23.82
CA SER A 245 11.12 23.01 23.34
C SER A 245 12.23 22.11 22.76
N LYS A 246 12.27 20.84 23.18
CA LYS A 246 13.25 19.83 22.78
C LYS A 246 12.56 18.48 22.57
N TYR A 247 13.08 17.68 21.63
CA TYR A 247 12.58 16.34 21.35
C TYR A 247 13.71 15.32 21.42
N THR A 248 13.54 14.31 22.26
CA THR A 248 14.51 13.20 22.40
C THR A 248 14.09 12.03 21.54
N ILE A 249 14.89 11.67 20.54
CA ILE A 249 14.63 10.57 19.62
C ILE A 249 15.43 9.34 20.04
N MET A 250 14.71 8.24 20.25
CA MET A 250 15.26 6.92 20.54
C MET A 250 15.06 5.98 19.36
N LYS A 251 15.91 4.95 19.29
CA LYS A 251 15.77 3.86 18.33
C LYS A 251 15.61 2.52 19.03
N HIS A 252 14.88 1.62 18.38
CA HIS A 252 14.82 0.21 18.75
C HIS A 252 14.71 -0.65 17.50
N ALA A 253 15.16 -1.90 17.60
CA ALA A 253 14.93 -2.90 16.57
C ALA A 253 13.76 -3.81 16.97
N GLU A 254 12.90 -4.11 16.00
CA GLU A 254 11.92 -5.19 16.09
C GLU A 254 12.43 -6.36 15.25
N VAL A 255 12.55 -7.55 15.85
CA VAL A 255 12.92 -8.80 15.19
C VAL A 255 11.73 -9.74 15.22
N LYS A 256 11.31 -10.21 14.04
CA LYS A 256 10.15 -11.10 13.88
C LYS A 256 10.56 -12.37 13.14
N PRO A 257 9.87 -13.49 13.37
CA PRO A 257 10.03 -14.68 12.54
C PRO A 257 9.78 -14.32 11.07
N GLY A 258 10.55 -14.91 10.17
CA GLY A 258 10.31 -14.72 8.74
C GLY A 258 8.96 -15.31 8.32
N GLU A 259 8.44 -14.85 7.18
CA GLU A 259 7.08 -15.21 6.73
C GLU A 259 6.84 -16.71 6.52
N ARG A 260 7.90 -17.52 6.34
CA ARG A 260 7.78 -18.98 6.10
C ARG A 260 7.70 -19.79 7.39
N ALA A 261 8.27 -19.29 8.49
CA ALA A 261 8.26 -19.97 9.79
C ALA A 261 6.87 -20.01 10.46
N ALA A 262 5.88 -19.28 9.94
CA ALA A 262 4.52 -19.25 10.51
C ALA A 262 3.61 -20.39 10.03
N VAL A 263 4.09 -21.33 9.20
CA VAL A 263 3.25 -22.31 8.49
C VAL A 263 3.54 -23.78 8.87
N ALA A 264 4.72 -24.13 9.40
CA ALA A 264 5.00 -25.47 9.94
C ALA A 264 6.25 -25.47 10.85
N ASP A 265 6.32 -26.40 11.80
CA ASP A 265 7.43 -26.62 12.75
C ASP A 265 8.70 -27.21 12.11
N ASP A 266 8.70 -27.52 10.81
CA ASP A 266 9.78 -28.33 10.23
C ASP A 266 10.87 -27.53 9.49
N LYS A 267 12.06 -27.58 10.09
CA LYS A 267 13.46 -27.52 9.60
C LYS A 267 13.94 -26.49 8.55
N THR A 268 13.12 -25.59 8.01
CA THR A 268 13.65 -24.48 7.19
C THR A 268 13.22 -23.11 7.71
N SER A 269 13.83 -22.69 8.82
CA SER A 269 13.59 -21.36 9.40
C SER A 269 13.92 -20.27 8.38
N SER A 270 12.90 -19.52 7.95
CA SER A 270 13.14 -18.30 7.17
C SER A 270 13.92 -17.31 8.03
N LYS A 271 14.95 -16.67 7.44
CA LYS A 271 15.74 -15.61 8.08
C LYS A 271 14.81 -14.62 8.81
N ALA A 272 15.11 -14.35 10.07
CA ALA A 272 14.36 -13.40 10.87
C ALA A 272 14.36 -12.02 10.20
N ILE A 273 13.22 -11.33 10.27
CA ILE A 273 13.07 -9.98 9.70
C ILE A 273 13.35 -8.97 10.81
N ARG A 274 14.46 -8.22 10.65
CA ARG A 274 14.83 -7.12 11.55
C ARG A 274 14.46 -5.77 10.95
N ARG A 275 13.76 -4.91 11.71
CA ARG A 275 13.43 -3.53 11.32
C ARG A 275 13.77 -2.55 12.43
N TRP A 276 14.37 -1.43 12.06
CA TRP A 276 14.68 -0.33 12.97
C TRP A 276 13.57 0.71 12.97
N HIS A 277 13.17 1.12 14.17
CA HIS A 277 12.16 2.15 14.39
C HIS A 277 12.79 3.30 15.17
N ALA A 278 12.39 4.52 14.83
CA ALA A 278 12.74 5.73 15.56
C ALA A 278 11.47 6.34 16.17
N THR A 279 11.51 6.68 17.44
CA THR A 279 10.39 7.25 18.21
C THR A 279 10.88 8.45 18.99
N ALA A 280 10.17 9.58 18.88
CA ALA A 280 10.39 10.70 19.78
C ALA A 280 9.67 10.44 21.11
N LEU A 281 10.32 10.81 22.21
CA LEU A 281 9.79 10.79 23.56
C LEU A 281 9.13 12.12 23.88
N SER A 282 8.01 12.05 24.60
CA SER A 282 7.47 13.21 25.32
C SER A 282 8.26 13.45 26.60
N GLU A 283 8.40 14.70 27.04
CA GLU A 283 8.95 15.06 28.36
C GLU A 283 8.25 14.34 29.53
N LYS A 284 6.96 14.00 29.37
CA LYS A 284 6.16 13.27 30.38
C LYS A 284 6.33 11.74 30.34
N GLU A 285 6.95 11.18 29.31
CA GLU A 285 7.10 9.73 29.15
C GLU A 285 8.37 9.23 29.83
N ASN A 286 8.27 8.07 30.51
CA ASN A 286 9.43 7.44 31.12
C ASN A 286 10.48 7.07 30.04
N PRO A 287 11.75 7.49 30.17
CA PRO A 287 12.79 7.21 29.19
C PRO A 287 13.27 5.74 29.18
N ASP A 288 12.88 4.95 30.19
CA ASP A 288 13.18 3.54 30.28
C ASP A 288 12.52 2.75 29.14
N PHE A 289 13.32 1.92 28.46
CA PHE A 289 12.84 1.18 27.29
C PHE A 289 11.89 0.05 27.65
N ILE A 290 12.11 -0.63 28.79
CA ILE A 290 11.30 -1.76 29.23
C ILE A 290 9.90 -1.28 29.63
N ILE A 291 9.82 -0.21 30.43
CA ILE A 291 8.54 0.38 30.85
C ILE A 291 7.71 0.81 29.63
N ARG A 292 8.34 1.47 28.65
CA ARG A 292 7.66 1.87 27.41
C ARG A 292 7.22 0.68 26.56
N LEU A 293 8.02 -0.38 26.58
CA LEU A 293 7.72 -1.59 25.83
C LEU A 293 6.46 -2.24 26.39
N GLU A 294 6.39 -2.38 27.71
CA GLU A 294 5.24 -2.91 28.43
C GLU A 294 4.00 -2.06 28.19
N GLN A 295 4.05 -0.75 28.41
CA GLN A 295 2.87 0.12 28.36
C GLN A 295 2.31 0.34 26.95
N ASN A 296 3.15 0.35 25.91
CA ASN A 296 2.75 0.89 24.60
C ASN A 296 3.14 0.01 23.40
N LEU A 297 4.38 -0.50 23.35
CA LEU A 297 4.93 -1.09 22.12
C LEU A 297 4.57 -2.57 21.96
N ALA A 298 4.58 -3.35 23.05
CA ALA A 298 4.42 -4.80 23.02
C ALA A 298 2.97 -5.23 22.75
N HIS A 299 1.98 -4.58 23.37
CA HIS A 299 0.57 -4.97 23.31
C HIS A 299 0.00 -5.13 21.88
N LYS A 300 0.59 -4.45 20.89
CA LYS A 300 0.12 -4.45 19.49
C LYS A 300 0.86 -5.45 18.60
N LYS A 301 1.82 -6.22 19.14
CA LYS A 301 2.74 -7.08 18.39
C LYS A 301 2.74 -8.50 18.96
N LYS A 302 2.82 -9.50 18.08
CA LYS A 302 2.95 -10.92 18.44
C LYS A 302 4.29 -11.45 17.95
N ASN A 303 4.87 -12.41 18.67
CA ASN A 303 6.11 -13.11 18.29
C ASN A 303 7.21 -12.12 17.85
N THR A 304 7.40 -11.05 18.63
CA THR A 304 8.33 -9.96 18.29
C THR A 304 9.32 -9.79 19.42
N VAL A 305 10.60 -9.93 19.10
CA VAL A 305 11.70 -9.58 20.00
C VAL A 305 12.05 -8.12 19.78
N PHE A 306 12.15 -7.36 20.85
CA PHE A 306 12.53 -5.96 20.81
C PHE A 306 13.94 -5.79 21.35
N VAL A 307 14.77 -5.05 20.61
CA VAL A 307 16.15 -4.75 21.02
C VAL A 307 16.26 -3.23 21.17
N GLY A 308 16.42 -2.76 22.40
CA GLY A 308 16.63 -1.35 22.70
C GLY A 308 17.97 -0.86 22.13
N SER A 309 18.02 0.42 21.76
CA SER A 309 19.29 1.10 21.48
C SER A 309 19.55 2.14 22.56
N ALA A 310 20.80 2.18 23.06
CA ALA A 310 21.25 3.23 23.96
C ALA A 310 21.39 4.60 23.26
N LEU A 311 21.32 4.65 21.92
CA LEU A 311 21.42 5.88 21.15
C LEU A 311 20.19 6.77 21.38
N ARG A 312 20.40 7.86 22.12
CA ARG A 312 19.47 8.96 22.33
C ARG A 312 20.01 10.19 21.60
N ASN A 313 19.13 10.86 20.86
CA ASN A 313 19.48 12.11 20.18
C ASN A 313 18.44 13.17 20.50
N THR A 314 18.82 14.15 21.30
CA THR A 314 17.97 15.27 21.69
C THR A 314 18.24 16.45 20.76
N GLN A 315 17.19 16.97 20.13
CA GLN A 315 17.29 18.10 19.22
C GLN A 315 16.37 19.22 19.68
N ASN A 316 16.81 20.46 19.50
CA ASN A 316 15.99 21.64 19.75
C ASN A 316 14.95 21.81 18.64
N VAL A 317 13.77 22.32 18.97
CA VAL A 317 12.73 22.62 17.97
C VAL A 317 13.20 23.58 16.90
N GLY A 318 13.98 24.60 17.24
CA GLY A 318 14.56 25.54 16.29
C GLY A 318 15.35 24.84 15.18
N GLU A 319 16.18 23.86 15.53
CA GLU A 319 16.94 23.07 14.54
C GLU A 319 16.04 22.20 13.67
N LEU A 320 15.02 21.56 14.28
CA LEU A 320 14.07 20.71 13.56
C LEU A 320 13.20 21.53 12.60
N MET A 321 12.75 22.70 13.03
CA MET A 321 11.96 23.63 12.23
C MET A 321 12.79 24.28 11.14
N HIS A 322 14.07 24.58 11.40
CA HIS A 322 15.00 25.01 10.37
C HIS A 322 15.19 23.93 9.31
N LEU A 323 15.35 22.67 9.71
CA LEU A 323 15.46 21.55 8.77
C LEU A 323 14.18 21.34 7.96
N LEU A 324 13.00 21.50 8.58
CA LEU A 324 11.70 21.45 7.88
C LEU A 324 11.59 22.58 6.86
N ARG A 325 11.92 23.81 7.25
CA ARG A 325 11.90 24.99 6.37
C ARG A 325 12.84 24.81 5.17
N GLN A 326 14.08 24.38 5.41
CA GLN A 326 15.04 24.07 4.35
C GLN A 326 14.52 23.01 3.38
N HIS A 327 13.78 22.02 3.89
CA HIS A 327 13.20 20.96 3.05
C HIS A 327 12.03 21.45 2.20
N VAL A 328 11.20 22.35 2.70
CA VAL A 328 10.03 22.86 1.99
C VAL A 328 10.41 23.97 1.01
N GLU A 329 11.06 25.04 1.48
CA GLU A 329 11.32 26.26 0.70
C GLU A 329 12.53 26.15 -0.24
N TYR A 330 13.50 25.28 0.10
CA TYR A 330 14.77 25.16 -0.62
C TYR A 330 14.97 23.75 -1.17
N ASN A 331 13.89 23.03 -1.48
CA ASN A 331 13.99 21.70 -2.06
C ASN A 331 14.67 21.77 -3.43
N LEU A 332 15.84 21.13 -3.57
CA LEU A 332 16.57 21.06 -4.83
C LEU A 332 16.25 19.77 -5.57
N VAL A 333 15.97 19.92 -6.87
CA VAL A 333 15.63 18.84 -7.78
C VAL A 333 16.57 18.87 -8.97
N LYS A 334 17.19 17.74 -9.28
CA LYS A 334 18.04 17.59 -10.46
C LYS A 334 17.25 16.96 -11.60
N ILE A 335 17.16 17.67 -12.71
CA ILE A 335 16.51 17.21 -13.93
C ILE A 335 17.57 17.25 -15.05
N GLY A 336 17.95 16.09 -15.56
CA GLY A 336 19.07 15.98 -16.51
C GLY A 336 20.37 16.51 -15.89
N LYS A 337 20.97 17.52 -16.53
CA LYS A 337 22.21 18.18 -16.08
C LYS A 337 21.98 19.43 -15.22
N LYS A 338 20.73 19.94 -15.15
CA LYS A 338 20.38 21.20 -14.51
C LYS A 338 19.78 21.00 -13.11
N TYR A 339 19.86 22.04 -12.29
CA TYR A 339 19.29 22.09 -10.95
C TYR A 339 18.11 23.05 -10.93
N TYR A 340 17.09 22.68 -10.16
CA TYR A 340 15.87 23.43 -10.00
C TYR A 340 15.50 23.51 -8.53
N ARG A 341 14.96 24.65 -8.07
CA ARG A 341 14.30 24.77 -6.77
C ARG A 341 12.81 24.60 -6.97
N GLN A 342 12.16 23.86 -6.08
CA GLN A 342 10.70 23.80 -6.05
C GLN A 342 10.16 25.09 -5.41
N LYS A 343 9.45 25.92 -6.18
CA LYS A 343 8.89 27.21 -5.72
C LYS A 343 7.47 27.09 -5.16
N THR A 344 6.69 26.13 -5.65
CA THR A 344 5.28 25.92 -5.25
C THR A 344 5.04 24.48 -4.84
N GLY A 345 4.18 24.29 -3.84
CA GLY A 345 3.84 22.98 -3.31
C GLY A 345 4.92 22.38 -2.43
N ILE A 346 4.61 21.18 -1.93
CA ILE A 346 5.48 20.35 -1.11
C ILE A 346 5.94 19.10 -1.87
N PRO A 347 7.14 18.57 -1.60
CA PRO A 347 7.72 17.52 -2.42
C PRO A 347 7.00 16.18 -2.31
N GLN A 348 6.40 15.70 -3.40
CA GLN A 348 5.78 14.37 -3.45
C GLN A 348 6.84 13.27 -3.28
N GLY A 349 6.69 12.41 -2.28
CA GLY A 349 7.67 11.36 -1.94
C GLY A 349 8.50 11.63 -0.69
N SER A 350 8.32 12.81 -0.07
CA SER A 350 8.87 13.09 1.25
C SER A 350 8.09 12.34 2.32
N VAL A 351 8.81 11.92 3.37
CA VAL A 351 8.18 11.36 4.58
C VAL A 351 7.34 12.40 5.34
N LEU A 352 7.54 13.69 5.09
CA LEU A 352 6.83 14.77 5.79
C LEU A 352 5.56 15.24 5.08
N SER A 353 5.46 15.09 3.76
CA SER A 353 4.41 15.76 2.96
C SER A 353 2.99 15.43 3.40
N SER A 354 2.73 14.18 3.79
CA SER A 354 1.41 13.80 4.33
C SER A 354 1.08 14.51 5.64
N PHE A 355 2.05 14.70 6.54
CA PHE A 355 1.82 15.46 7.77
C PHE A 355 1.59 16.93 7.49
N LEU A 356 2.44 17.54 6.64
CA LEU A 356 2.33 18.95 6.28
C LEU A 356 0.96 19.26 5.68
N CYS A 357 0.53 18.48 4.69
CA CYS A 357 -0.78 18.61 4.07
C CYS A 357 -1.92 18.41 5.09
N ASN A 358 -1.80 17.42 5.97
CA ASN A 358 -2.84 17.14 6.95
C ASN A 358 -3.04 18.25 7.99
N TYR A 359 -1.96 18.82 8.51
CA TYR A 359 -2.03 19.98 9.41
C TYR A 359 -2.56 21.21 8.66
N PHE A 360 -2.10 21.42 7.42
CA PHE A 360 -2.52 22.57 6.62
C PHE A 360 -4.02 22.58 6.33
N TYR A 361 -4.59 21.45 5.92
CA TYR A 361 -6.04 21.35 5.73
C TYR A 361 -6.82 21.24 7.03
N ALA A 362 -6.22 20.83 8.14
CA ALA A 362 -6.88 20.92 9.44
C ALA A 362 -7.06 22.39 9.86
N ASP A 363 -6.12 23.27 9.54
CA ASP A 363 -6.26 24.72 9.76
C ASP A 363 -7.36 25.32 8.86
N LEU A 364 -7.46 24.89 7.59
CA LEU A 364 -8.58 25.23 6.71
C LEU A 364 -9.93 24.82 7.31
N GLU A 365 -10.03 23.59 7.82
CA GLU A 365 -11.27 23.10 8.45
C GLU A 365 -11.68 23.99 9.62
N VAL A 366 -10.72 24.44 10.44
CA VAL A 366 -10.98 25.31 11.59
C VAL A 366 -11.49 26.69 11.15
N LYS A 367 -10.89 27.28 10.11
CA LYS A 367 -11.20 28.66 9.72
C LYS A 367 -12.42 28.79 8.83
N HIS A 368 -12.62 27.84 7.91
CA HIS A 368 -13.62 27.95 6.84
C HIS A 368 -14.76 26.95 6.94
N LEU A 369 -14.54 25.83 7.62
CA LEU A 369 -15.53 24.74 7.73
C LEU A 369 -16.02 24.53 9.16
N ASP A 370 -15.87 25.54 10.03
CA ASP A 370 -16.27 25.46 11.44
C ASP A 370 -17.78 25.18 11.62
N PHE A 371 -18.61 25.61 10.67
CA PHE A 371 -20.05 25.32 10.64
C PHE A 371 -20.38 23.81 10.55
N LEU A 372 -19.41 22.97 10.21
CA LEU A 372 -19.53 21.50 10.20
C LEU A 372 -19.16 20.87 11.56
N ARG A 373 -18.69 21.64 12.54
CA ARG A 373 -18.41 21.17 13.89
C ARG A 373 -19.70 21.09 14.70
N SER A 374 -20.56 20.18 14.30
CA SER A 374 -21.85 19.95 14.95
C SER A 374 -22.15 18.45 15.07
N PRO A 375 -22.93 18.01 16.08
CA PRO A 375 -23.17 16.58 16.34
C PRO A 375 -23.86 15.83 15.19
N ASP A 376 -24.57 16.55 14.33
CA ASP A 376 -25.25 16.06 13.13
C ASP A 376 -24.33 15.90 11.91
N CYS A 377 -23.04 16.26 12.03
CA CYS A 377 -22.07 16.22 10.94
C CYS A 377 -20.88 15.30 11.26
N LEU A 378 -20.43 14.55 10.25
CA LEU A 378 -19.18 13.83 10.24
C LEU A 378 -18.37 14.21 9.00
N LEU A 379 -17.26 14.91 9.23
CA LEU A 379 -16.27 15.21 8.19
C LEU A 379 -15.08 14.24 8.30
N LEU A 380 -14.75 13.59 7.20
CA LEU A 380 -13.60 12.70 7.04
C LEU A 380 -12.70 13.23 5.91
N ARG A 381 -11.39 13.22 6.13
CA ARG A 381 -10.43 13.62 5.11
C ARG A 381 -9.24 12.68 5.03
N LEU A 382 -8.96 12.14 3.85
CA LEU A 382 -7.72 11.41 3.58
C LEU A 382 -6.87 12.21 2.59
N ILE A 383 -5.93 13.00 3.10
CA ILE A 383 -5.11 13.93 2.28
C ILE A 383 -6.02 14.91 1.53
N ASP A 384 -6.33 14.63 0.27
CA ASP A 384 -7.07 15.44 -0.70
C ASP A 384 -8.51 15.01 -0.92
N ASP A 385 -8.89 13.82 -0.42
CA ASP A 385 -10.24 13.27 -0.53
C ASP A 385 -11.08 13.63 0.73
N PHE A 386 -12.06 14.51 0.57
CA PHE A 386 -13.03 14.87 1.62
C PHE A 386 -14.31 14.04 1.48
N LEU A 387 -14.89 13.66 2.61
CA LEU A 387 -16.24 13.08 2.72
C LEU A 387 -16.96 13.75 3.89
N LEU A 388 -18.07 14.41 3.59
CA LEU A 388 -19.04 14.91 4.57
C LEU A 388 -20.26 14.00 4.60
N ILE A 389 -20.71 13.67 5.80
CA ILE A 389 -21.99 13.02 6.09
C ILE A 389 -22.74 13.91 7.07
N THR A 390 -23.97 14.32 6.76
CA THR A 390 -24.76 15.19 7.63
C THR A 390 -26.25 14.85 7.60
N LEU A 391 -26.99 15.20 8.65
CA LEU A 391 -28.46 15.17 8.65
C LEU A 391 -29.09 16.42 8.00
N ASP A 392 -28.30 17.47 7.80
CA ASP A 392 -28.76 18.77 7.31
C ASP A 392 -28.34 18.99 5.86
N GLN A 393 -29.33 19.05 4.96
CA GLN A 393 -29.09 19.27 3.53
C GLN A 393 -28.46 20.63 3.24
N GLU A 394 -28.81 21.67 4.01
CA GLU A 394 -28.30 23.03 3.79
C GLU A 394 -26.80 23.09 4.10
N LYS A 395 -26.34 22.40 5.15
CA LYS A 395 -24.90 22.26 5.44
C LYS A 395 -24.16 21.52 4.33
N ALA A 396 -24.76 20.49 3.75
CA ALA A 396 -24.19 19.77 2.61
C ALA A 396 -24.03 20.70 1.38
N ILE A 397 -25.08 21.47 1.06
CA ILE A 397 -25.07 22.45 -0.05
C ILE A 397 -24.01 23.53 0.21
N LYS A 398 -23.98 24.10 1.42
CA LYS A 398 -23.01 25.12 1.82
C LYS A 398 -21.57 24.60 1.71
N PHE A 399 -21.32 23.35 2.12
CA PHE A 399 -20.01 22.71 1.98
C PHE A 399 -19.59 22.55 0.51
N VAL A 400 -20.48 22.06 -0.36
CA VAL A 400 -20.19 21.94 -1.80
C VAL A 400 -19.86 23.29 -2.41
N ASN A 401 -20.69 24.30 -2.14
CA ASN A 401 -20.50 25.65 -2.68
C ASN A 401 -19.15 26.24 -2.23
N ALA A 402 -18.83 26.16 -0.94
CA ALA A 402 -17.55 26.64 -0.40
C ALA A 402 -16.35 25.90 -1.03
N MET A 403 -16.44 24.58 -1.18
CA MET A 403 -15.35 23.77 -1.75
C MET A 403 -15.16 24.01 -3.25
N HIS A 404 -16.23 24.31 -4.01
CA HIS A 404 -16.13 24.64 -5.43
C HIS A 404 -15.63 26.07 -5.69
N VAL A 405 -16.03 27.05 -4.85
CA VAL A 405 -15.42 28.39 -4.87
C VAL A 405 -13.91 28.29 -4.61
N GLY A 406 -13.53 27.38 -3.72
CA GLY A 406 -12.13 27.10 -3.39
C GLY A 406 -11.55 28.07 -2.38
N PHE A 407 -10.32 27.78 -1.95
CA PHE A 407 -9.60 28.56 -0.94
C PHE A 407 -8.19 28.88 -1.45
N PRO A 408 -8.00 30.02 -2.14
CA PRO A 408 -6.71 30.38 -2.76
C PRO A 408 -5.55 30.43 -1.77
N GLU A 409 -5.79 30.93 -0.56
CA GLU A 409 -4.79 31.00 0.53
C GLU A 409 -4.30 29.61 1.01
N TYR A 410 -5.08 28.56 0.73
CA TYR A 410 -4.71 27.16 0.97
C TYR A 410 -4.36 26.41 -0.31
N GLY A 411 -4.36 27.07 -1.48
CA GLY A 411 -4.17 26.41 -2.78
C GLY A 411 -5.23 25.33 -3.07
N VAL A 412 -6.44 25.46 -2.51
CA VAL A 412 -7.51 24.48 -2.69
C VAL A 412 -8.38 24.86 -3.87
N ALA A 413 -8.43 23.97 -4.85
CA ALA A 413 -9.42 23.97 -5.92
C ALA A 413 -9.95 22.54 -6.07
N VAL A 414 -11.28 22.37 -6.13
CA VAL A 414 -11.90 21.06 -6.30
C VAL A 414 -12.02 20.71 -7.77
N ASN A 415 -12.01 19.42 -8.09
CA ASN A 415 -12.38 18.95 -9.41
C ASN A 415 -13.90 18.73 -9.51
N PRO A 416 -14.66 19.58 -10.23
CA PRO A 416 -16.12 19.50 -10.27
C PRO A 416 -16.63 18.14 -10.76
N THR A 417 -15.94 17.55 -11.76
CA THR A 417 -16.30 16.24 -12.34
C THR A 417 -16.17 15.07 -11.38
N LYS A 418 -15.50 15.26 -10.24
CA LYS A 418 -15.31 14.24 -9.19
C LYS A 418 -16.10 14.53 -7.92
N THR A 419 -16.74 15.69 -7.84
CA THR A 419 -17.65 15.98 -6.74
C THR A 419 -18.86 15.07 -6.88
N MET A 420 -19.21 14.38 -5.79
CA MET A 420 -20.30 13.42 -5.78
C MET A 420 -21.21 13.66 -4.59
N VAL A 421 -22.51 13.56 -4.82
CA VAL A 421 -23.56 13.73 -3.81
C VAL A 421 -24.56 12.58 -3.84
N ASN A 422 -25.32 12.37 -2.77
CA ASN A 422 -26.40 11.36 -2.74
C ASN A 422 -27.82 11.99 -2.82
N PHE A 423 -27.92 13.27 -3.15
CA PHE A 423 -29.17 14.02 -3.26
C PHE A 423 -29.14 14.88 -4.52
N ASP A 424 -30.27 15.48 -4.87
CA ASP A 424 -30.35 16.35 -6.05
C ASP A 424 -29.76 17.72 -5.72
N MET A 425 -28.73 18.09 -6.46
CA MET A 425 -28.03 19.35 -6.31
C MET A 425 -27.50 19.82 -7.65
N LEU A 426 -27.75 21.09 -7.95
CA LEU A 426 -27.15 21.82 -9.07
C LEU A 426 -25.99 22.67 -8.53
N TYR A 427 -24.91 22.75 -9.30
CA TYR A 427 -23.85 23.71 -9.10
C TYR A 427 -23.60 24.41 -10.43
N ASP A 428 -23.74 25.75 -10.44
CA ASP A 428 -23.58 26.56 -11.65
C ASP A 428 -24.50 26.12 -12.82
N GLY A 429 -25.76 25.79 -12.51
CA GLY A 429 -26.75 25.33 -13.48
C GLY A 429 -26.63 23.85 -13.88
N GLU A 430 -25.51 23.19 -13.57
CA GLU A 430 -25.25 21.80 -13.96
C GLU A 430 -25.49 20.81 -12.79
N PRO A 431 -26.10 19.63 -13.05
CA PRO A 431 -26.29 18.63 -12.02
C PRO A 431 -24.97 17.96 -11.61
N LEU A 432 -24.75 17.88 -10.30
CA LEU A 432 -23.60 17.16 -9.76
C LEU A 432 -23.77 15.65 -9.90
N GLN A 433 -22.64 14.93 -9.92
CA GLN A 433 -22.65 13.48 -10.04
C GLN A 433 -23.37 12.85 -8.84
N LYS A 434 -24.51 12.20 -9.10
CA LYS A 434 -25.27 11.48 -8.07
C LYS A 434 -24.72 10.07 -7.87
N SER A 435 -24.48 9.69 -6.62
CA SER A 435 -24.05 8.33 -6.26
C SER A 435 -25.18 7.32 -6.51
N ASN A 436 -24.85 6.14 -7.02
CA ASN A 436 -25.82 5.05 -7.14
C ASN A 436 -26.16 4.49 -5.75
N HIS A 437 -27.40 4.71 -5.29
CA HIS A 437 -27.88 4.29 -3.99
C HIS A 437 -27.78 2.76 -3.75
N GLU A 438 -27.89 1.94 -4.79
CA GLU A 438 -27.84 0.47 -4.67
C GLU A 438 -26.42 -0.04 -4.38
N LYS A 439 -25.41 0.66 -4.89
CA LYS A 439 -24.00 0.26 -4.76
C LYS A 439 -23.32 0.85 -3.52
N GLY A 440 -23.98 1.80 -2.85
CA GLY A 440 -23.41 2.57 -1.75
C GLY A 440 -22.50 3.70 -2.23
N PHE A 441 -22.15 4.58 -1.30
CA PHE A 441 -21.38 5.79 -1.55
C PHE A 441 -19.87 5.50 -1.54
N PRO A 442 -19.13 5.72 -2.64
CA PRO A 442 -17.73 5.30 -2.75
C PRO A 442 -16.75 6.30 -2.12
N TYR A 443 -15.92 5.82 -1.20
CA TYR A 443 -14.88 6.61 -0.55
C TYR A 443 -13.65 5.78 -0.20
N CYS A 444 -12.47 6.21 -0.64
CA CYS A 444 -11.16 5.61 -0.32
C CYS A 444 -11.04 4.08 -0.51
N GLY A 445 -11.71 3.50 -1.51
CA GLY A 445 -11.72 2.04 -1.75
C GLY A 445 -12.73 1.26 -0.90
N THR A 446 -13.65 1.97 -0.24
CA THR A 446 -14.81 1.42 0.47
C THR A 446 -16.10 2.01 -0.10
N THR A 447 -17.22 1.37 0.19
CA THR A 447 -18.57 1.81 -0.14
C THR A 447 -19.39 1.87 1.15
N ILE A 448 -20.04 3.01 1.40
CA ILE A 448 -20.83 3.25 2.61
C ILE A 448 -22.31 3.33 2.24
N ASN A 449 -23.15 2.51 2.87
CA ASN A 449 -24.58 2.60 2.65
C ASN A 449 -25.12 3.94 3.20
N CYS A 450 -25.75 4.75 2.35
CA CYS A 450 -26.25 6.08 2.74
C CYS A 450 -27.37 6.05 3.78
N LYS A 451 -28.03 4.91 4.00
CA LYS A 451 -29.13 4.75 4.96
C LYS A 451 -28.70 4.02 6.23
N THR A 452 -27.90 2.96 6.12
CA THR A 452 -27.54 2.12 7.27
C THR A 452 -26.13 2.38 7.81
N LEU A 453 -25.32 3.15 7.07
CA LEU A 453 -23.88 3.34 7.32
C LEU A 453 -23.05 2.06 7.27
N ASP A 454 -23.60 0.96 6.75
CA ASP A 454 -22.85 -0.29 6.53
C ASP A 454 -21.66 -0.04 5.59
N ILE A 455 -20.50 -0.56 5.96
CA ILE A 455 -19.24 -0.42 5.22
C ILE A 455 -18.95 -1.71 4.46
N THR A 456 -18.75 -1.57 3.15
CA THR A 456 -18.31 -2.65 2.26
C THR A 456 -17.06 -2.23 1.48
N LYS A 457 -16.35 -3.20 0.90
CA LYS A 457 -15.18 -2.93 0.05
C LYS A 457 -15.65 -2.58 -1.36
N ASP A 458 -15.16 -1.48 -1.92
CA ASP A 458 -15.40 -1.10 -3.30
C ASP A 458 -14.64 -2.05 -4.24
N ARG A 459 -15.38 -2.86 -4.99
CA ARG A 459 -14.84 -3.84 -5.94
C ARG A 459 -15.06 -3.44 -7.39
N ASP A 460 -15.94 -2.48 -7.65
CA ASP A 460 -16.27 -2.02 -9.01
C ASP A 460 -15.09 -1.27 -9.62
N ARG A 461 -14.30 -0.57 -8.78
CA ARG A 461 -13.06 0.09 -9.19
C ARG A 461 -12.05 -0.84 -9.88
N ASP A 462 -12.06 -2.12 -9.53
CA ASP A 462 -11.10 -3.10 -10.05
C ASP A 462 -11.69 -4.00 -11.16
N ALA A 463 -12.95 -3.81 -11.56
CA ALA A 463 -13.65 -4.75 -12.45
C ALA A 463 -12.94 -4.96 -13.81
N ASN A 464 -12.27 -3.92 -14.31
CA ASN A 464 -11.56 -3.95 -15.59
C ASN A 464 -10.07 -4.31 -15.48
N ILE A 465 -9.56 -4.53 -14.26
CA ILE A 465 -8.15 -4.87 -14.05
C ILE A 465 -8.02 -6.39 -14.05
N ASP A 466 -7.14 -6.92 -14.91
CA ASP A 466 -6.78 -8.34 -14.85
C ASP A 466 -6.29 -8.69 -13.44
N VAL A 467 -6.95 -9.66 -12.80
CA VAL A 467 -6.58 -10.17 -11.47
C VAL A 467 -5.11 -10.57 -11.43
N SER A 468 -4.57 -11.08 -12.55
CA SER A 468 -3.16 -11.44 -12.67
C SER A 468 -2.22 -10.25 -12.49
N ALA A 469 -2.60 -9.03 -12.91
CA ALA A 469 -1.79 -7.83 -12.71
C ALA A 469 -1.66 -7.41 -11.23
N SER A 470 -2.52 -7.96 -10.36
CA SER A 470 -2.56 -7.65 -8.93
C SER A 470 -1.76 -8.57 -8.03
N LEU A 471 -1.17 -9.64 -8.57
CA LEU A 471 -0.48 -10.67 -7.82
C LEU A 471 0.99 -10.79 -8.24
N THR A 472 1.79 -11.37 -7.36
CA THR A 472 3.19 -11.74 -7.62
C THR A 472 3.31 -13.25 -7.44
N VAL A 473 3.95 -13.92 -8.38
CA VAL A 473 4.20 -15.37 -8.38
C VAL A 473 5.63 -15.64 -7.93
N ASP A 474 5.76 -16.63 -7.06
CA ASP A 474 7.04 -17.12 -6.58
C ASP A 474 7.31 -18.46 -7.25
N PHE A 475 8.26 -18.46 -8.20
CA PHE A 475 8.67 -19.61 -9.01
C PHE A 475 9.72 -20.51 -8.31
N GLY A 476 10.01 -20.23 -7.03
CA GLY A 476 11.05 -20.92 -6.29
C GLY A 476 10.80 -22.40 -6.01
N ARG A 477 11.77 -23.03 -5.32
CA ARG A 477 11.85 -24.50 -5.11
C ARG A 477 10.71 -25.14 -4.32
N THR A 478 9.86 -24.36 -3.63
CA THR A 478 8.75 -24.89 -2.81
C THR A 478 7.38 -24.37 -3.29
N PRO A 479 6.95 -24.73 -4.52
CA PRO A 479 5.76 -24.14 -5.15
C PRO A 479 4.47 -24.38 -4.35
N GLY A 480 4.29 -25.56 -3.75
CA GLY A 480 3.10 -25.87 -2.93
C GLY A 480 2.99 -24.98 -1.66
N GLN A 481 4.09 -24.81 -0.92
CA GLN A 481 4.11 -23.94 0.27
C GLN A 481 3.90 -22.46 -0.10
N ASN A 482 4.56 -22.02 -1.18
CA ASN A 482 4.39 -20.66 -1.69
C ASN A 482 2.95 -20.40 -2.16
N PHE A 483 2.35 -21.35 -2.86
CA PHE A 483 0.95 -21.33 -3.25
C PHE A 483 0.04 -21.14 -2.03
N GLN A 484 0.11 -22.04 -1.04
CA GLN A 484 -0.74 -21.95 0.15
C GLN A 484 -0.56 -20.61 0.88
N ARG A 485 0.68 -20.16 1.07
CA ARG A 485 0.98 -18.85 1.69
C ARG A 485 0.36 -17.69 0.92
N LYS A 486 0.48 -17.68 -0.42
CA LYS A 486 -0.05 -16.60 -1.27
C LYS A 486 -1.58 -16.56 -1.22
N VAL A 487 -2.25 -17.72 -1.23
CA VAL A 487 -3.72 -17.81 -1.08
C VAL A 487 -4.17 -17.30 0.30
N LEU A 488 -3.52 -17.75 1.38
CA LEU A 488 -3.81 -17.29 2.74
C LEU A 488 -3.61 -15.78 2.90
N ASN A 489 -2.53 -15.24 2.37
CA ASN A 489 -2.26 -13.80 2.41
C ASN A 489 -3.25 -13.01 1.53
N ALA A 490 -3.70 -13.57 0.41
CA ALA A 490 -4.70 -12.94 -0.45
C ALA A 490 -6.01 -12.70 0.29
N PHE A 491 -6.43 -13.60 1.20
CA PHE A 491 -7.56 -13.35 2.11
C PHE A 491 -7.20 -12.31 3.18
N LYS A 492 -6.12 -12.54 3.94
CA LYS A 492 -5.73 -11.67 5.09
C LYS A 492 -5.62 -10.19 4.74
N ILE A 493 -5.05 -9.84 3.58
CA ILE A 493 -4.79 -8.45 3.18
C ILE A 493 -6.09 -7.67 2.96
N GLN A 494 -7.15 -8.32 2.50
CA GLN A 494 -8.45 -7.69 2.23
C GLN A 494 -9.43 -7.80 3.41
N SER A 495 -9.14 -8.64 4.41
CA SER A 495 -10.03 -8.90 5.54
C SER A 495 -9.88 -7.90 6.68
N HIS A 496 -10.03 -6.60 6.37
CA HIS A 496 -10.06 -5.56 7.38
C HIS A 496 -11.28 -5.71 8.32
N LEU A 497 -11.13 -5.35 9.60
CA LEU A 497 -12.16 -5.56 10.63
C LEU A 497 -13.47 -4.82 10.33
N MET A 498 -13.37 -3.67 9.65
CA MET A 498 -14.50 -2.80 9.33
C MET A 498 -15.64 -3.50 8.57
N PHE A 499 -15.33 -4.56 7.81
CA PHE A 499 -16.30 -5.27 6.98
C PHE A 499 -16.99 -6.43 7.71
N TYR A 500 -16.53 -6.76 8.92
CA TYR A 500 -17.00 -7.95 9.65
C TYR A 500 -17.41 -7.66 11.08
N ASP A 501 -17.51 -6.39 11.46
CA ASP A 501 -18.09 -5.99 12.74
C ASP A 501 -19.61 -6.08 12.64
N THR A 502 -20.21 -7.07 13.31
CA THR A 502 -21.66 -7.32 13.34
C THR A 502 -22.41 -6.33 14.22
N SER A 503 -21.69 -5.53 15.04
CA SER A 503 -22.31 -4.44 15.80
C SER A 503 -22.43 -3.14 14.99
N HIS A 504 -21.64 -3.00 13.92
CA HIS A 504 -21.69 -1.85 13.03
C HIS A 504 -22.44 -2.15 11.74
N ASN A 505 -22.18 -3.31 11.13
CA ASN A 505 -22.80 -3.74 9.87
C ASN A 505 -23.90 -4.76 10.13
N ALA A 506 -24.95 -4.75 9.31
CA ALA A 506 -25.94 -5.82 9.33
C ALA A 506 -25.32 -7.20 9.04
N ASN A 507 -25.83 -8.26 9.67
CA ASN A 507 -25.34 -9.62 9.49
C ASN A 507 -25.31 -10.05 8.00
N ARG A 508 -26.33 -9.68 7.23
CA ARG A 508 -26.38 -9.91 5.78
C ARG A 508 -25.19 -9.25 5.05
N THR A 509 -24.84 -8.01 5.43
CA THR A 509 -23.72 -7.27 4.85
C THR A 509 -22.37 -7.90 5.18
N VAL A 510 -22.21 -8.39 6.42
CA VAL A 510 -21.00 -9.12 6.85
C VAL A 510 -20.83 -10.41 6.04
N LEU A 511 -21.89 -11.20 5.89
CA LEU A 511 -21.86 -12.45 5.12
C LEU A 511 -21.61 -12.20 3.63
N ASN A 512 -22.23 -11.18 3.04
CA ASN A 512 -21.98 -10.77 1.66
C ASN A 512 -20.52 -10.30 1.47
N SER A 513 -20.00 -9.50 2.40
CA SER A 513 -18.61 -9.06 2.39
C SER A 513 -17.65 -10.24 2.46
N LEU A 514 -17.97 -11.24 3.28
CA LEU A 514 -17.21 -12.48 3.41
C LEU A 514 -17.22 -13.30 2.11
N ARG A 515 -18.41 -13.52 1.52
CA ARG A 515 -18.56 -14.22 0.24
C ARG A 515 -17.74 -13.55 -0.86
N SER A 516 -17.87 -12.23 -1.02
CA SER A 516 -17.13 -11.47 -2.04
C SER A 516 -15.61 -11.50 -1.80
N THR A 517 -15.16 -11.54 -0.54
CA THR A 517 -13.74 -11.72 -0.19
C THR A 517 -13.22 -13.10 -0.58
N PHE A 518 -14.02 -14.15 -0.36
CA PHE A 518 -13.66 -15.50 -0.80
C PHE A 518 -13.65 -15.64 -2.31
N VAL A 519 -14.58 -15.01 -3.03
CA VAL A 519 -14.57 -14.99 -4.51
C VAL A 519 -13.28 -14.36 -5.00
N GLU A 520 -12.89 -13.19 -4.48
CA GLU A 520 -11.63 -12.52 -4.86
C GLU A 520 -10.40 -13.38 -4.50
N THR A 521 -10.44 -14.08 -3.36
CA THR A 521 -9.37 -15.01 -2.95
C THR A 521 -9.26 -16.19 -3.90
N ALA A 522 -10.39 -16.80 -4.30
CA ALA A 522 -10.46 -17.90 -5.23
C ALA A 522 -10.01 -17.48 -6.65
N SER A 523 -10.39 -16.29 -7.11
CA SER A 523 -9.92 -15.72 -8.38
C SER A 523 -8.41 -15.50 -8.37
N LYS A 524 -7.85 -14.95 -7.29
CA LYS A 524 -6.39 -14.79 -7.14
C LYS A 524 -5.66 -16.13 -7.03
N MET A 525 -6.24 -17.11 -6.35
CA MET A 525 -5.71 -18.48 -6.28
C MET A 525 -5.61 -19.08 -7.69
N TYR A 526 -6.71 -19.03 -8.44
CA TYR A 526 -6.75 -19.56 -9.80
C TYR A 526 -5.77 -18.83 -10.73
N ALA A 527 -5.71 -17.50 -10.66
CA ALA A 527 -4.76 -16.71 -11.44
C ALA A 527 -3.30 -17.07 -11.08
N TYR A 528 -3.00 -17.34 -9.81
CA TYR A 528 -1.68 -17.83 -9.38
C TYR A 528 -1.37 -19.20 -9.98
N LEU A 529 -2.30 -20.15 -9.92
CA LEU A 529 -2.14 -21.50 -10.48
C LEU A 529 -1.83 -21.47 -11.98
N ARG A 530 -2.51 -20.60 -12.73
CA ARG A 530 -2.29 -20.42 -14.16
C ARG A 530 -0.90 -19.93 -14.53
N CYS A 531 -0.24 -19.21 -13.63
CA CYS A 531 1.12 -18.73 -13.87
C CYS A 531 2.18 -19.83 -13.63
N LEU A 532 1.85 -20.89 -12.89
CA LEU A 532 2.79 -21.98 -12.62
C LEU A 532 2.89 -22.94 -13.81
N GLY A 533 4.10 -23.44 -14.07
CA GLY A 533 4.31 -24.52 -15.03
C GLY A 533 3.61 -25.80 -14.60
N LYS A 534 3.25 -26.68 -15.56
CA LYS A 534 2.48 -27.92 -15.29
C LYS A 534 3.07 -28.78 -14.17
N THR A 535 4.39 -28.91 -14.11
CA THR A 535 5.10 -29.69 -13.09
C THR A 535 5.16 -29.03 -11.71
N GLN A 536 4.89 -27.73 -11.64
CA GLN A 536 4.87 -26.94 -10.40
C GLN A 536 3.45 -26.74 -9.86
N GLN A 537 2.42 -27.13 -10.62
CA GLN A 537 1.04 -26.98 -10.18
C GLN A 537 0.75 -27.93 -9.01
N PRO A 538 0.13 -27.45 -7.92
CA PRO A 538 -0.23 -28.28 -6.78
C PRO A 538 -1.27 -29.32 -7.16
N SER A 539 -1.23 -30.48 -6.50
CA SER A 539 -2.25 -31.52 -6.63
C SER A 539 -3.62 -31.04 -6.15
N SER A 540 -4.69 -31.69 -6.62
CA SER A 540 -6.06 -31.44 -6.13
C SER A 540 -6.16 -31.52 -4.61
N GLU A 541 -5.43 -32.45 -4.00
CA GLU A 541 -5.36 -32.61 -2.55
C GLU A 541 -4.73 -31.38 -1.86
N MET A 542 -3.62 -30.86 -2.39
CA MET A 542 -2.97 -29.66 -1.86
C MET A 542 -3.86 -28.41 -2.02
N ILE A 543 -4.64 -28.34 -3.10
CA ILE A 543 -5.65 -27.30 -3.30
C ILE A 543 -6.73 -27.40 -2.22
N LEU A 544 -7.29 -28.59 -1.98
CA LEU A 544 -8.31 -28.83 -0.95
C LEU A 544 -7.80 -28.51 0.46
N ARG A 545 -6.60 -28.99 0.83
CA ARG A 545 -5.94 -28.65 2.10
C ARG A 545 -5.76 -27.14 2.25
N THR A 546 -5.42 -26.44 1.16
CA THR A 546 -5.28 -24.98 1.15
C THR A 546 -6.62 -24.28 1.37
N ILE A 547 -7.70 -24.72 0.72
CA ILE A 547 -9.04 -24.16 0.90
C ILE A 547 -9.53 -24.36 2.34
N ALA A 548 -9.38 -25.56 2.90
CA ALA A 548 -9.70 -25.83 4.30
C ALA A 548 -8.92 -24.91 5.25
N LYS A 549 -7.60 -24.76 5.00
CA LYS A 549 -6.77 -23.86 5.80
C LYS A 549 -7.20 -22.40 5.68
N VAL A 550 -7.66 -21.96 4.50
CA VAL A 550 -8.24 -20.63 4.30
C VAL A 550 -9.51 -20.45 5.14
N ILE A 551 -10.39 -21.45 5.19
CA ILE A 551 -11.61 -21.42 6.03
C ILE A 551 -11.24 -21.27 7.51
N ASP A 552 -10.31 -22.09 8.01
CA ASP A 552 -9.87 -22.04 9.40
C ASP A 552 -9.22 -20.69 9.74
N VAL A 553 -8.29 -20.24 8.89
CA VAL A 553 -7.60 -18.96 9.08
C VAL A 553 -8.59 -17.80 8.98
N ALA A 554 -9.58 -17.87 8.10
CA ALA A 554 -10.62 -16.86 8.01
C ALA A 554 -11.42 -16.80 9.30
N PHE A 555 -11.96 -17.92 9.78
CA PHE A 555 -12.71 -17.96 11.03
C PHE A 555 -11.88 -17.42 12.20
N LEU A 556 -10.66 -17.93 12.38
CA LEU A 556 -9.76 -17.47 13.45
C LEU A 556 -9.41 -15.98 13.32
N LEU A 557 -9.17 -15.47 12.12
CA LEU A 557 -8.87 -14.05 11.90
C LEU A 557 -10.06 -13.17 12.31
N LEU A 558 -11.27 -13.58 11.94
CA LEU A 558 -12.51 -12.85 12.20
C LEU A 558 -12.86 -12.88 13.69
N THR A 559 -12.79 -14.05 14.34
CA THR A 559 -13.28 -14.23 15.73
C THR A 559 -12.17 -14.28 16.79
N SER A 560 -10.89 -14.06 16.44
CA SER A 560 -9.81 -14.21 17.43
C SER A 560 -9.97 -13.31 18.66
N LYS A 561 -9.78 -13.91 19.84
CA LYS A 561 -9.68 -13.20 21.13
C LYS A 561 -8.66 -12.05 21.07
N SER A 562 -7.55 -12.24 20.36
CA SER A 562 -6.53 -11.20 20.19
C SER A 562 -7.01 -9.99 19.40
N ARG A 563 -7.94 -10.16 18.46
CA ARG A 563 -8.53 -9.05 17.72
C ARG A 563 -9.47 -8.27 18.63
N VAL A 564 -10.30 -8.96 19.41
CA VAL A 564 -11.19 -8.36 20.41
C VAL A 564 -10.39 -7.61 21.49
N MET A 565 -9.32 -8.20 22.04
CA MET A 565 -8.44 -7.50 23.00
C MET A 565 -7.84 -6.21 22.42
N ARG A 566 -7.51 -6.20 21.13
CA ARG A 566 -6.93 -5.02 20.47
C ARG A 566 -7.99 -3.98 20.08
N TYR A 567 -9.23 -4.41 19.88
CA TYR A 567 -10.36 -3.60 19.47
C TYR A 567 -11.58 -3.99 20.31
N PRO A 568 -11.70 -3.50 21.56
CA PRO A 568 -12.73 -3.97 22.49
C PRO A 568 -14.16 -3.76 22.00
N GLN A 569 -14.38 -2.74 21.15
CA GLN A 569 -15.68 -2.46 20.55
C GLN A 569 -16.01 -3.37 19.35
N TYR A 570 -15.11 -4.23 18.89
CA TYR A 570 -15.33 -5.09 17.74
C TYR A 570 -16.11 -6.35 18.14
N ILE A 571 -17.24 -6.59 17.49
CA ILE A 571 -18.08 -7.78 17.71
C ILE A 571 -18.20 -8.52 16.37
N CYS A 572 -18.00 -9.83 16.36
CA CYS A 572 -18.15 -10.63 15.16
C CYS A 572 -18.88 -11.93 15.49
N ASP A 573 -20.20 -11.89 15.35
CA ASP A 573 -21.06 -13.04 15.59
C ASP A 573 -21.27 -13.83 14.29
N VAL A 574 -20.21 -14.52 13.85
CA VAL A 574 -20.25 -15.43 12.70
C VAL A 574 -19.86 -16.83 13.13
N ARG A 575 -20.63 -17.83 12.71
CA ARG A 575 -20.36 -19.24 12.99
C ARG A 575 -19.35 -19.82 11.99
N LYS A 576 -18.55 -20.79 12.43
CA LYS A 576 -17.58 -21.47 11.55
C LYS A 576 -18.26 -22.12 10.34
N SER A 577 -19.45 -22.68 10.51
CA SER A 577 -20.26 -23.24 9.41
C SER A 577 -20.66 -22.18 8.38
N GLN A 578 -21.04 -20.96 8.81
CA GLN A 578 -21.35 -19.87 7.90
C GLN A 578 -20.11 -19.43 7.11
N VAL A 579 -18.95 -19.35 7.76
CA VAL A 579 -17.68 -19.03 7.08
C VAL A 579 -17.33 -20.10 6.06
N ALA A 580 -17.42 -21.38 6.45
CA ALA A 580 -17.14 -22.52 5.58
C ALA A 580 -18.09 -22.59 4.38
N LEU A 581 -19.39 -22.39 4.59
CA LEU A 581 -20.39 -22.39 3.52
C LEU A 581 -20.12 -21.27 2.51
N ASN A 582 -19.88 -20.05 2.98
CA ASN A 582 -19.57 -18.92 2.11
C ASN A 582 -18.26 -19.12 1.34
N ALA A 583 -17.27 -19.78 1.95
CA ALA A 583 -16.05 -20.16 1.25
C ALA A 583 -16.34 -21.21 0.16
N CYS A 584 -17.03 -22.31 0.50
CA CYS A 584 -17.31 -23.39 -0.45
C CYS A 584 -18.06 -22.87 -1.67
N LEU A 585 -19.14 -22.11 -1.46
CA LEU A 585 -19.93 -21.48 -2.53
C LEU A 585 -19.10 -20.50 -3.39
N ALA A 586 -18.18 -19.75 -2.77
CA ALA A 586 -17.35 -18.79 -3.49
C ALA A 586 -16.25 -19.47 -4.33
N PHE A 587 -15.59 -20.48 -3.79
CA PHE A 587 -14.57 -21.25 -4.50
C PHE A 587 -15.20 -22.11 -5.61
N GLU A 588 -16.38 -22.69 -5.36
CA GLU A 588 -17.15 -23.44 -6.37
C GLU A 588 -17.49 -22.52 -7.54
N LYS A 589 -18.05 -21.32 -7.28
CA LYS A 589 -18.37 -20.34 -8.32
C LYS A 589 -17.20 -20.03 -9.25
N VAL A 590 -15.97 -19.97 -8.74
CA VAL A 590 -14.77 -19.67 -9.54
C VAL A 590 -14.25 -20.90 -10.27
N LEU A 591 -14.22 -22.07 -9.63
CA LEU A 591 -13.62 -23.29 -10.17
C LEU A 591 -14.56 -24.08 -11.07
N ALA A 592 -15.88 -24.00 -10.88
CA ALA A 592 -16.89 -24.71 -11.68
C ALA A 592 -16.82 -24.34 -13.16
N ALA A 593 -16.57 -23.06 -13.46
CA ALA A 593 -16.34 -22.58 -14.83
C ALA A 593 -15.08 -23.16 -15.50
N LYS A 594 -14.26 -23.91 -14.75
CA LYS A 594 -12.98 -24.52 -15.15
C LYS A 594 -12.90 -26.00 -14.74
N GLN A 595 -14.06 -26.65 -14.62
CA GLN A 595 -14.21 -27.98 -14.04
C GLN A 595 -13.28 -29.04 -14.65
N SER A 596 -12.94 -28.98 -15.95
CA SER A 596 -12.08 -29.97 -16.63
C SER A 596 -10.72 -30.20 -15.93
N ASN A 597 -10.16 -29.18 -15.28
CA ASN A 597 -8.88 -29.28 -14.56
C ASN A 597 -9.03 -29.45 -13.04
N TYR A 598 -10.25 -29.32 -12.50
CA TYR A 598 -10.49 -29.24 -11.05
C TYR A 598 -11.70 -30.09 -10.60
N GLN A 599 -12.11 -31.09 -11.39
CA GLN A 599 -13.28 -31.94 -11.09
C GLN A 599 -13.30 -32.47 -9.64
N PRO A 600 -12.20 -33.03 -9.08
CA PRO A 600 -12.23 -33.55 -7.71
C PRO A 600 -12.48 -32.45 -6.68
N VAL A 601 -11.93 -31.25 -6.93
CA VAL A 601 -12.06 -30.09 -6.04
C VAL A 601 -13.49 -29.55 -6.08
N VAL A 602 -14.07 -29.40 -7.28
CA VAL A 602 -15.44 -28.90 -7.46
C VAL A 602 -16.46 -29.87 -6.85
N LYS A 603 -16.30 -31.18 -7.05
CA LYS A 603 -17.16 -32.21 -6.44
C LYS A 603 -17.14 -32.12 -4.91
N TRP A 604 -15.95 -32.01 -4.31
CA TRP A 604 -15.83 -31.84 -2.87
C TRP A 604 -16.49 -30.56 -2.37
N LEU A 605 -16.29 -29.43 -3.06
CA LEU A 605 -16.88 -28.14 -2.68
C LEU A 605 -18.41 -28.15 -2.69
N ARG A 606 -19.04 -28.81 -3.69
CA ARG A 606 -20.50 -28.95 -3.77
C ARG A 606 -21.04 -29.80 -2.63
N ASN A 607 -20.48 -30.99 -2.44
CA ASN A 607 -20.88 -31.89 -1.36
C ASN A 607 -20.76 -31.22 0.02
N GLU A 608 -19.65 -30.51 0.26
CA GLU A 608 -19.45 -29.82 1.53
C GLU A 608 -20.39 -28.61 1.68
N ALA A 609 -20.70 -27.88 0.61
CA ALA A 609 -21.69 -26.79 0.64
C ALA A 609 -23.09 -27.31 0.97
N ASP A 610 -23.53 -28.41 0.35
CA ASP A 610 -24.84 -29.03 0.60
C ASP A 610 -24.94 -29.55 2.04
N ARG A 611 -23.86 -30.18 2.52
CA ARG A 611 -23.74 -30.67 3.90
C ARG A 611 -23.83 -29.53 4.92
N LEU A 612 -23.19 -28.40 4.66
CA LEU A 612 -23.24 -27.22 5.54
C LEU A 612 -24.58 -26.48 5.46
N ALA A 613 -25.23 -26.49 4.29
CA ALA A 613 -26.55 -25.91 4.09
C ALA A 613 -27.66 -26.69 4.84
N SER A 614 -27.50 -28.01 4.99
CA SER A 614 -28.41 -28.85 5.80
C SER A 614 -28.24 -28.71 7.32
N GLY A 615 -27.39 -27.78 7.78
CA GLY A 615 -27.23 -27.44 9.19
C GLY A 615 -26.17 -28.25 9.94
N GLN A 616 -25.42 -29.13 9.25
CA GLN A 616 -24.35 -29.89 9.89
C GLN A 616 -23.17 -29.00 10.30
N LYS A 617 -22.44 -29.44 11.34
CA LYS A 617 -21.22 -28.75 11.79
C LYS A 617 -20.10 -28.91 10.76
N TYR A 618 -19.28 -27.88 10.61
CA TYR A 618 -18.07 -27.96 9.80
C TYR A 618 -17.04 -28.89 10.48
N GLU A 619 -16.66 -29.96 9.79
CA GLU A 619 -15.62 -30.88 10.24
C GLU A 619 -14.34 -30.63 9.45
N LEU A 620 -13.18 -30.69 10.13
CA LEU A 620 -11.90 -30.57 9.46
C LEU A 620 -11.74 -31.72 8.46
N LEU A 621 -11.26 -31.38 7.25
CA LEU A 621 -10.85 -32.35 6.23
C LEU A 621 -9.92 -33.40 6.88
N ARG A 622 -10.47 -34.58 7.20
CA ARG A 622 -9.69 -35.79 7.49
C ARG A 622 -9.30 -36.33 6.13
N VAL A 623 -8.12 -35.96 5.67
CA VAL A 623 -7.57 -36.51 4.43
C VAL A 623 -7.03 -37.90 4.76
N SER A 624 -7.62 -38.92 4.13
CA SER A 624 -7.10 -40.29 4.10
C SER A 624 -5.74 -40.34 3.42
#